data_AF-A0A3D1U7H6-F1
#
_entry.id   AF-A0A3D1U7H6-F1
#
_cell.length_a   1.000
_cell.length_b   1.000
_cell.length_c   1.000
_cell.angle_alpha   90.00
_cell.angle_beta   90.00
_cell.angle_gamma   90.00
#
_symmetry.space_group_name_H-M   'P 1'
#
loop_
_entity.id
_entity.type
_entity.pdbx_description
1 polymer ?
#
loop_
_entity_poly.entity_id
_entity_poly.type
_entity_poly.pdbx_seq_one_letter_code
_entity_poly.pdbx_strand_id
1 'polypeptide(L)'
;MATPRKLNVTFVEGDLPGRTGRLSAFVAQTPTQPDVRALSELLTDPRLSLYRESLLSELFASDLLATAWRTGYPPLEIARPDVDFQGYDFVITCAAITRHVQVKASAGKAAEVDVHRALVSKPAGCVVLILPTVSTDGTRIELSYRYFGTTAALDLAGFKPARNTLRSLGADRKPYFKERLMHVTVAVAKFTKATTMFGLLENLFDKPPTVT
;
A
#
# COMPACT_ATOMS: atom_id res chain seq x y z
N MET A 1 21.62 -12.61 -30.36
CA MET A 1 21.96 -11.60 -31.38
C MET A 1 21.46 -10.25 -30.87
N ALA A 2 22.38 -9.38 -30.42
CA ALA A 2 22.03 -8.04 -29.94
C ALA A 2 21.97 -7.07 -31.13
N THR A 3 20.86 -6.35 -31.27
CA THR A 3 20.67 -5.33 -32.30
C THR A 3 21.58 -4.13 -31.99
N PRO A 4 22.41 -3.63 -32.93
CA PRO A 4 23.25 -2.47 -32.66
C PRO A 4 22.38 -1.21 -32.54
N ARG A 5 22.48 -0.52 -31.39
CA ARG A 5 21.83 0.78 -31.14
C ARG A 5 22.48 1.84 -32.04
N LYS A 6 21.68 2.54 -32.85
CA LYS A 6 22.13 3.72 -33.61
C LYS A 6 22.42 4.85 -32.63
N LEU A 7 23.68 5.27 -32.53
CA LEU A 7 24.06 6.53 -31.90
C LEU A 7 23.61 7.68 -32.83
N ASN A 8 22.78 8.59 -32.31
CA ASN A 8 22.53 9.86 -32.98
C ASN A 8 23.66 10.82 -32.62
N VAL A 9 24.43 11.21 -33.63
CA VAL A 9 25.55 12.17 -33.51
C VAL A 9 25.09 13.47 -34.16
N THR A 10 25.19 14.58 -33.42
CA THR A 10 24.93 15.93 -33.97
C THR A 10 26.24 16.71 -33.94
N PHE A 11 26.61 17.29 -35.08
CA PHE A 11 27.84 18.06 -35.24
C PHE A 11 27.61 19.50 -34.79
N VAL A 12 28.49 20.03 -33.95
CA VAL A 12 28.57 21.47 -33.67
C VAL A 12 29.94 21.94 -34.14
N GLU A 13 29.95 22.82 -35.14
CA GLU A 13 31.17 23.46 -35.64
C GLU A 13 31.49 24.70 -34.79
N GLY A 14 32.72 24.75 -34.28
CA GLY A 14 33.28 25.92 -33.64
C GLY A 14 34.68 26.18 -34.18
N ASP A 15 34.91 27.39 -34.66
CA ASP A 15 36.21 27.83 -35.17
C ASP A 15 37.08 28.38 -34.04
N LEU A 16 38.32 27.87 -33.94
CA LEU A 16 39.40 28.48 -33.18
C LEU A 16 40.53 28.87 -34.15
N PRO A 17 41.05 30.11 -34.08
CA PRO A 17 42.00 30.59 -35.05
C PRO A 17 43.37 29.94 -34.86
N GLY A 18 43.93 29.37 -35.94
CA GLY A 18 45.36 29.08 -36.04
C GLY A 18 45.80 27.60 -36.04
N ARG A 19 44.90 26.62 -36.14
CA ARG A 19 45.28 25.21 -36.38
C ARG A 19 44.37 24.56 -37.43
N THR A 20 44.92 24.30 -38.62
CA THR A 20 44.32 23.45 -39.66
C THR A 20 44.38 21.98 -39.22
N GLY A 21 43.49 21.60 -38.31
CA GLY A 21 43.31 20.23 -37.85
C GLY A 21 42.03 20.11 -37.05
N ARG A 22 40.99 19.53 -37.66
CA ARG A 22 39.64 19.37 -37.10
C ARG A 22 39.68 18.33 -35.97
N LEU A 23 39.88 18.77 -34.73
CA LEU A 23 39.71 17.92 -33.55
C LEU A 23 38.24 17.97 -33.12
N SER A 24 37.46 16.98 -33.51
CA SER A 24 36.11 16.78 -32.99
C SER A 24 36.20 16.33 -31.53
N ALA A 25 35.89 17.22 -30.59
CA ALA A 25 35.68 16.86 -29.20
C ALA A 25 34.38 16.04 -29.10
N PHE A 26 34.49 14.76 -28.73
CA PHE A 26 33.35 13.91 -28.42
C PHE A 26 32.81 14.28 -27.04
N VAL A 27 31.80 15.15 -27.01
CA VAL A 27 30.97 15.28 -25.81
C VAL A 27 30.02 14.09 -25.82
N ALA A 28 30.33 13.08 -25.00
CA ALA A 28 29.36 12.03 -24.72
C ALA A 28 28.12 12.70 -24.11
N GLN A 29 27.02 12.74 -24.86
CA GLN A 29 25.72 13.06 -24.27
C GLN A 29 25.45 11.97 -23.24
N THR A 30 25.48 12.34 -21.96
CA THR A 30 24.99 11.47 -20.88
C THR A 30 23.59 11.03 -21.30
N PRO A 31 23.29 9.72 -21.37
CA PRO A 31 21.96 9.26 -21.72
C PRO A 31 20.99 9.97 -20.77
N THR A 32 20.08 10.76 -21.33
CA THR A 32 18.98 11.35 -20.57
C THR A 32 18.35 10.22 -19.80
N GLN A 33 18.40 10.29 -18.47
CA GLN A 33 17.76 9.30 -17.61
C GLN A 33 16.32 9.12 -18.13
N PRO A 34 15.83 7.88 -18.28
CA PRO A 34 14.44 7.68 -18.64
C PRO A 34 13.59 8.46 -17.66
N ASP A 35 12.55 9.12 -18.14
CA ASP A 35 11.60 9.90 -17.36
C ASP A 35 11.17 9.10 -16.11
N VAL A 36 11.79 9.43 -14.97
CA VAL A 36 11.62 8.67 -13.73
C VAL A 36 10.29 9.09 -13.13
N ARG A 37 9.27 8.24 -13.27
CA ARG A 37 7.94 8.48 -12.68
C ARG A 37 8.07 8.67 -11.16
N ALA A 38 7.52 9.77 -10.65
CA ALA A 38 7.56 10.07 -9.23
C ALA A 38 6.66 9.13 -8.43
N LEU A 39 7.13 8.65 -7.26
CA LEU A 39 6.33 7.80 -6.38
C LEU A 39 5.07 8.52 -5.84
N SER A 40 5.12 9.86 -5.73
CA SER A 40 3.96 10.67 -5.34
C SER A 40 2.80 10.59 -6.34
N GLU A 41 3.11 10.51 -7.64
CA GLU A 41 2.12 10.30 -8.70
C GLU A 41 1.49 8.92 -8.57
N LEU A 42 2.29 7.89 -8.31
CA LEU A 42 1.80 6.52 -8.09
C LEU A 42 0.79 6.43 -6.93
N LEU A 43 1.08 7.11 -5.83
CA LEU A 43 0.22 7.11 -4.65
C LEU A 43 -1.10 7.85 -4.87
N THR A 44 -1.16 8.80 -5.80
CA THR A 44 -2.34 9.67 -5.99
C THR A 44 -3.14 9.39 -7.27
N ASP A 45 -2.53 8.78 -8.30
CA ASP A 45 -3.21 8.52 -9.57
C ASP A 45 -4.35 7.49 -9.40
N PRO A 46 -5.62 7.86 -9.68
CA PRO A 46 -6.75 6.93 -9.54
C PRO A 46 -6.71 5.77 -10.54
N ARG A 47 -6.07 5.96 -11.70
CA ARG A 47 -5.95 4.94 -12.77
C ARG A 47 -5.03 3.79 -12.36
N LEU A 48 -4.13 4.06 -11.42
CA LEU A 48 -3.17 3.09 -10.89
C LEU A 48 -3.65 2.46 -9.58
N SER A 49 -4.92 2.60 -9.21
CA SER A 49 -5.49 2.07 -7.95
C SER A 49 -5.15 0.60 -7.70
N LEU A 50 -5.42 -0.29 -8.66
CA LEU A 50 -5.10 -1.72 -8.55
C LEU A 50 -3.59 -1.96 -8.37
N TYR A 51 -2.77 -1.29 -9.17
CA TYR A 51 -1.31 -1.43 -9.07
C TYR A 51 -0.79 -0.94 -7.71
N ARG A 52 -1.30 0.20 -7.24
CA ARG A 52 -0.97 0.77 -5.93
C ARG A 52 -1.41 -0.16 -4.80
N GLU A 53 -2.61 -0.72 -4.86
CA GLU A 53 -3.10 -1.68 -3.88
C GLU A 53 -2.18 -2.91 -3.80
N SER A 54 -1.84 -3.51 -4.94
CA SER A 54 -0.88 -4.62 -4.99
C SER A 54 0.49 -4.24 -4.44
N LEU A 55 1.05 -3.10 -4.85
CA LEU A 55 2.36 -2.63 -4.37
C LEU A 55 2.36 -2.42 -2.85
N LEU A 56 1.37 -1.73 -2.31
CA LEU A 56 1.27 -1.46 -0.87
C LEU A 56 1.07 -2.75 -0.08
N SER A 57 0.36 -3.72 -0.63
CA SER A 57 0.20 -5.06 -0.05
C SER A 57 1.52 -5.82 0.04
N GLU A 58 2.33 -5.81 -1.02
CA GLU A 58 3.67 -6.42 -1.02
C GLU A 58 4.65 -5.68 -0.09
N LEU A 59 4.61 -4.35 -0.07
CA LEU A 59 5.42 -3.55 0.86
C LEU A 59 5.04 -3.82 2.32
N PHE A 60 3.73 -3.94 2.60
CA PHE A 60 3.24 -4.29 3.93
C PHE A 60 3.73 -5.67 4.37
N ALA A 61 3.56 -6.70 3.52
CA ALA A 61 3.97 -8.06 3.86
C ALA A 61 5.49 -8.18 4.07
N SER A 62 6.29 -7.55 3.20
CA SER A 62 7.75 -7.56 3.32
C SER A 62 8.25 -6.85 4.57
N ASP A 63 7.71 -5.66 4.89
CA ASP A 63 8.10 -4.92 6.10
C ASP A 63 7.64 -5.64 7.39
N LEU A 64 6.48 -6.29 7.37
CA LEU A 64 5.97 -7.07 8.50
C LEU A 64 6.92 -8.24 8.82
N LEU A 65 7.29 -9.03 7.82
CA LEU A 65 8.22 -10.14 7.97
C LEU A 65 9.61 -9.67 8.45
N ALA A 66 10.15 -8.63 7.81
CA ALA A 66 11.48 -8.10 8.14
C ALA A 66 11.52 -7.52 9.56
N THR A 67 10.48 -6.76 9.95
CA THR A 67 10.39 -6.17 11.29
C THR A 67 10.22 -7.25 12.35
N ALA A 68 9.34 -8.22 12.13
CA ALA A 68 9.13 -9.30 13.08
C ALA A 68 10.41 -10.10 13.35
N TRP A 69 11.12 -10.50 12.29
CA TRP A 69 12.41 -11.19 12.39
C TRP A 69 13.43 -10.40 13.22
N ARG A 70 13.53 -9.09 12.96
CA ARG A 70 14.48 -8.21 13.66
C ARG A 70 14.11 -7.93 15.12
N THR A 71 12.86 -8.14 15.51
CA THR A 71 12.33 -7.75 16.82
C THR A 71 12.01 -8.94 17.72
N GLY A 72 12.44 -10.15 17.34
CA GLY A 72 12.37 -11.35 18.17
C GLY A 72 11.01 -12.04 18.19
N TYR A 73 10.10 -11.68 17.28
CA TYR A 73 8.90 -12.49 17.07
C TYR A 73 9.29 -13.85 16.47
N PRO A 74 8.57 -14.93 16.82
CA PRO A 74 8.64 -16.18 16.06
C PRO A 74 8.41 -15.93 14.56
N PRO A 75 8.90 -16.80 13.66
CA PRO A 75 8.62 -16.67 12.24
C PRO A 75 7.12 -16.51 11.96
N LEU A 76 6.77 -15.48 11.18
CA LEU A 76 5.40 -15.26 10.75
C LEU A 76 5.12 -16.09 9.49
N GLU A 77 3.92 -16.65 9.42
CA GLU A 77 3.36 -17.22 8.22
C GLU A 77 2.30 -16.27 7.65
N ILE A 78 2.39 -15.94 6.37
CA ILE A 78 1.43 -15.09 5.66
C ILE A 78 0.79 -15.91 4.55
N ALA A 79 -0.52 -16.13 4.65
CA ALA A 79 -1.33 -16.73 3.59
C ALA A 79 -2.28 -15.68 2.99
N ARG A 80 -2.58 -15.82 1.70
CA ARG A 80 -3.52 -14.96 0.96
C ARG A 80 -4.63 -15.82 0.38
N PRO A 81 -5.90 -15.39 0.44
CA PRO A 81 -6.98 -16.10 -0.23
C PRO A 81 -6.89 -15.91 -1.74
N ASP A 82 -7.00 -16.98 -2.52
CA ASP A 82 -7.12 -16.89 -3.98
C ASP A 82 -8.45 -16.23 -4.41
N VAL A 83 -9.47 -16.36 -3.57
CA VAL A 83 -10.81 -15.79 -3.77
C VAL A 83 -11.22 -15.00 -2.55
N ASP A 84 -11.29 -13.68 -2.68
CA ASP A 84 -11.77 -12.79 -1.62
C ASP A 84 -13.30 -12.74 -1.58
N PHE A 85 -13.90 -13.65 -0.79
CA PHE A 85 -15.33 -13.64 -0.51
C PHE A 85 -15.65 -13.13 0.90
N GLN A 86 -14.69 -13.19 1.82
CA GLN A 86 -14.92 -12.96 3.25
C GLN A 86 -14.31 -11.65 3.75
N GLY A 87 -13.66 -10.88 2.86
CA GLY A 87 -13.26 -9.50 3.09
C GLY A 87 -12.01 -9.35 3.94
N TYR A 88 -11.08 -10.32 3.85
CA TYR A 88 -9.75 -10.23 4.41
C TYR A 88 -8.72 -10.48 3.30
N ASP A 89 -7.61 -9.77 3.37
CA ASP A 89 -6.53 -9.83 2.37
C ASP A 89 -5.42 -10.80 2.80
N PHE A 90 -5.22 -10.94 4.11
CA PHE A 90 -4.20 -11.81 4.68
C PHE A 90 -4.74 -12.68 5.82
N VAL A 91 -4.20 -13.88 5.94
CA VAL A 91 -4.19 -14.67 7.17
C VAL A 91 -2.75 -14.70 7.67
N ILE A 92 -2.52 -14.14 8.84
CA ILE A 92 -1.18 -14.00 9.40
C ILE A 92 -1.11 -14.76 10.71
N THR A 93 -0.17 -15.69 10.81
CA THR A 93 0.03 -16.50 12.01
C THR A 93 1.39 -16.23 12.61
N CYS A 94 1.43 -16.02 13.92
CA CYS A 94 2.65 -15.94 14.71
C CYS A 94 2.45 -16.81 15.96
N ALA A 95 3.25 -17.88 16.08
CA ALA A 95 3.06 -18.91 17.11
C ALA A 95 1.61 -19.41 17.19
N ALA A 96 0.92 -19.22 18.32
CA ALA A 96 -0.46 -19.66 18.53
C ALA A 96 -1.52 -18.64 18.09
N ILE A 97 -1.11 -17.46 17.62
CA ILE A 97 -2.02 -16.36 17.29
C ILE A 97 -2.17 -16.26 15.77
N THR A 98 -3.41 -16.41 15.28
CA THR A 98 -3.78 -16.19 13.88
C THR A 98 -4.70 -14.97 13.77
N ARG A 99 -4.44 -14.11 12.78
CA ARG A 99 -5.23 -12.91 12.47
C ARG A 99 -5.73 -12.97 11.02
N HIS A 100 -7.03 -12.70 10.85
CA HIS A 100 -7.61 -12.44 9.53
C HIS A 100 -7.61 -10.94 9.31
N VAL A 101 -6.74 -10.45 8.43
CA VAL A 101 -6.46 -9.03 8.29
C VAL A 101 -7.07 -8.50 7.00
N GLN A 102 -7.99 -7.56 7.12
CA GLN A 102 -8.39 -6.71 6.01
C GLN A 102 -7.43 -5.53 5.91
N VAL A 103 -6.80 -5.35 4.76
CA VAL A 103 -5.90 -4.23 4.49
C VAL A 103 -6.63 -3.19 3.65
N LYS A 104 -6.51 -1.93 4.08
CA LYS A 104 -7.01 -0.78 3.35
C LYS A 104 -5.87 0.21 3.19
N ALA A 105 -5.84 0.93 2.09
CA ALA A 105 -4.87 2.01 1.86
C ALA A 105 -5.60 3.34 1.65
N SER A 106 -5.08 4.40 2.25
CA SER A 106 -5.58 5.76 2.02
C SER A 106 -4.43 6.71 1.73
N ALA A 107 -4.35 7.22 0.50
CA ALA A 107 -3.38 8.24 0.09
C ALA A 107 -3.66 9.65 0.65
N GLY A 108 -4.58 9.78 1.61
CA GLY A 108 -4.98 11.05 2.21
C GLY A 108 -5.72 10.89 3.54
N LYS A 109 -6.37 11.97 3.99
CA LYS A 109 -7.17 11.99 5.22
C LYS A 109 -8.55 11.35 4.97
N ALA A 110 -8.60 10.04 4.80
CA ALA A 110 -9.87 9.33 4.91
C ALA A 110 -10.45 9.55 6.32
N ALA A 111 -11.67 10.08 6.39
CA ALA A 111 -12.37 10.23 7.66
C ALA A 111 -12.97 8.90 8.12
N GLU A 112 -13.31 8.03 7.16
CA GLU A 112 -13.95 6.75 7.38
C GLU A 112 -13.42 5.68 6.41
N VAL A 113 -13.52 4.41 6.80
CA VAL A 113 -13.09 3.24 6.03
C VAL A 113 -14.20 2.22 6.01
N ASP A 114 -14.47 1.64 4.83
CA ASP A 114 -15.41 0.55 4.68
C ASP A 114 -14.77 -0.77 5.16
N VAL A 115 -15.46 -1.46 6.07
CA VAL A 115 -15.04 -2.73 6.67
C VAL A 115 -16.05 -3.81 6.31
N HIS A 116 -15.55 -4.99 5.91
CA HIS A 116 -16.41 -6.10 5.53
C HIS A 116 -17.02 -6.79 6.76
N ARG A 117 -18.35 -7.03 6.75
CA ARG A 117 -19.08 -7.60 7.88
C ARG A 117 -18.68 -9.05 8.19
N ALA A 118 -18.31 -9.83 7.17
CA ALA A 118 -17.90 -11.21 7.40
C ALA A 118 -16.59 -11.33 8.19
N LEU A 119 -15.86 -10.23 8.40
CA LEU A 119 -14.68 -10.21 9.26
C LEU A 119 -15.02 -10.51 10.73
N VAL A 120 -16.26 -10.23 11.16
CA VAL A 120 -16.77 -10.53 12.53
C VAL A 120 -16.81 -12.03 12.81
N SER A 121 -17.10 -12.86 11.81
CA SER A 121 -17.14 -14.31 11.98
C SER A 121 -15.75 -14.95 11.91
N LYS A 122 -14.70 -14.17 11.67
CA LYS A 122 -13.33 -14.67 11.62
C LYS A 122 -12.67 -14.63 12.98
N PRO A 123 -11.93 -15.70 13.35
CA PRO A 123 -11.07 -15.67 14.53
C PRO A 123 -10.14 -14.47 14.46
N ALA A 124 -10.28 -13.57 15.44
CA ALA A 124 -9.54 -12.32 15.57
C ALA A 124 -9.41 -11.54 14.26
N GLY A 125 -10.54 -11.34 13.57
CA GLY A 125 -10.63 -10.45 12.42
C GLY A 125 -10.23 -9.02 12.78
N CYS A 126 -9.44 -8.36 11.95
CA CYS A 126 -9.02 -6.98 12.18
C CYS A 126 -8.74 -6.24 10.88
N VAL A 127 -8.70 -4.91 10.97
CA VAL A 127 -8.44 -4.02 9.85
C VAL A 127 -7.13 -3.27 10.07
N VAL A 128 -6.27 -3.27 9.06
CA VAL A 128 -5.07 -2.44 9.00
C VAL A 128 -5.27 -1.38 7.92
N LEU A 129 -5.33 -0.12 8.33
CA LEU A 129 -5.31 1.01 7.43
C LEU A 129 -3.86 1.48 7.23
N ILE A 130 -3.35 1.29 6.02
CA ILE A 130 -2.07 1.79 5.55
C ILE A 130 -2.22 3.25 5.11
N LEU A 131 -1.33 4.09 5.63
CA LEU A 131 -1.18 5.49 5.31
C LEU A 131 0.20 5.68 4.65
N PRO A 132 0.31 5.53 3.33
CA PRO A 132 1.58 5.64 2.63
C PRO A 132 1.97 7.11 2.45
N THR A 133 3.25 7.40 2.66
CA THR A 133 3.90 8.67 2.35
C THR A 133 5.12 8.42 1.48
N VAL A 134 5.60 9.45 0.78
CA VAL A 134 6.89 9.37 0.07
C VAL A 134 7.95 9.96 1.00
N SER A 135 9.12 9.30 1.05
CA SER A 135 10.28 9.81 1.78
C SER A 135 10.69 11.20 1.28
N THR A 136 11.40 11.97 2.12
CA THR A 136 11.81 13.35 1.80
C THR A 136 12.63 13.46 0.51
N ASP A 137 13.42 12.44 0.18
CA ASP A 137 14.23 12.36 -1.03
C ASP A 137 13.46 11.86 -2.26
N GLY A 138 12.20 11.48 -2.11
CA GLY A 138 11.35 11.00 -3.21
C GLY A 138 11.59 9.54 -3.62
N THR A 139 12.49 8.81 -2.95
CA THR A 139 12.99 7.52 -3.45
C THR A 139 12.29 6.29 -2.88
N ARG A 140 11.51 6.45 -1.79
CA ARG A 140 10.86 5.34 -1.09
C ARG A 140 9.42 5.68 -0.72
N ILE A 141 8.61 4.63 -0.61
CA ILE A 141 7.30 4.69 0.04
C ILE A 141 7.51 4.29 1.50
N GLU A 142 7.11 5.17 2.41
CA GLU A 142 7.08 4.94 3.84
C GLU A 142 5.66 4.63 4.26
N LEU A 143 5.49 3.67 5.17
CA LEU A 143 4.19 3.22 5.61
C LEU A 143 4.00 3.55 7.09
N SER A 144 2.85 4.14 7.40
CA SER A 144 2.35 4.23 8.77
C SER A 144 0.98 3.57 8.83
N TYR A 145 0.55 3.16 10.02
CA TYR A 145 -0.61 2.30 10.16
C TYR A 145 -1.63 2.84 11.15
N ARG A 146 -2.87 2.44 10.94
CA ARG A 146 -3.88 2.41 11.99
C ARG A 146 -4.51 1.04 12.05
N TYR A 147 -4.79 0.61 13.27
CA TYR A 147 -5.29 -0.72 13.56
C TYR A 147 -6.70 -0.62 14.14
N PHE A 148 -7.60 -1.47 13.65
CA PHE A 148 -8.93 -1.62 14.22
C PHE A 148 -9.22 -3.11 14.42
N GLY A 149 -9.29 -3.52 15.67
CA GLY A 149 -9.46 -4.91 16.06
C GLY A 149 -9.11 -5.08 17.53
N THR A 150 -9.23 -6.31 17.99
CA THR A 150 -8.79 -6.72 19.33
C THR A 150 -8.27 -8.14 19.27
N THR A 151 -7.75 -8.65 20.38
CA THR A 151 -7.44 -10.08 20.54
C THR A 151 -8.70 -10.95 20.58
N ALA A 152 -9.87 -10.36 20.85
CA ALA A 152 -11.18 -11.00 20.82
C ALA A 152 -11.87 -10.85 19.45
N ALA A 153 -13.11 -11.33 19.35
CA ALA A 153 -13.92 -11.18 18.14
C ALA A 153 -14.15 -9.69 17.82
N LEU A 154 -14.07 -9.34 16.54
CA LEU A 154 -14.33 -7.99 16.05
C LEU A 154 -15.81 -7.64 16.27
N ASP A 155 -16.10 -6.48 16.85
CA ASP A 155 -17.47 -5.97 16.96
C ASP A 155 -17.72 -4.86 15.95
N LEU A 156 -18.73 -5.07 15.11
CA LEU A 156 -19.21 -4.10 14.11
C LEU A 156 -20.67 -3.67 14.37
N ALA A 157 -21.23 -3.98 15.54
CA ALA A 157 -22.57 -3.54 15.93
C ALA A 157 -22.65 -2.00 15.99
N GLY A 158 -23.76 -1.45 15.48
CA GLY A 158 -24.01 0.00 15.52
C GLY A 158 -23.30 0.85 14.45
N PHE A 159 -22.38 0.29 13.66
CA PHE A 159 -21.83 1.02 12.52
C PHE A 159 -22.81 1.11 11.35
N LYS A 160 -22.77 2.24 10.63
CA LYS A 160 -23.66 2.52 9.49
C LYS A 160 -23.30 1.61 8.30
N PRO A 161 -24.29 1.15 7.51
CA PRO A 161 -24.01 0.49 6.25
C PRO A 161 -23.19 1.39 5.33
N ALA A 162 -22.18 0.80 4.68
CA ALA A 162 -21.45 1.51 3.64
C ALA A 162 -22.33 1.70 2.41
N ARG A 163 -21.97 2.66 1.55
CA ARG A 163 -22.72 2.96 0.31
C ARG A 163 -21.83 2.78 -0.90
N ASN A 164 -22.41 2.33 -2.00
CA ASN A 164 -21.71 2.27 -3.28
C ASN A 164 -21.31 3.67 -3.75
N THR A 165 -20.20 3.74 -4.48
CA THR A 165 -19.74 4.98 -5.13
C THR A 165 -20.45 5.23 -6.46
N LEU A 166 -21.05 4.19 -7.06
CA LEU A 166 -21.88 4.32 -8.27
C LEU A 166 -23.31 4.66 -7.90
N ARG A 167 -23.85 5.70 -8.55
CA ARG A 167 -25.26 6.07 -8.43
C ARG A 167 -26.12 5.04 -9.14
N SER A 168 -27.15 4.57 -8.45
CA SER A 168 -28.22 3.76 -9.01
C SER A 168 -29.49 4.60 -9.16
N LEU A 169 -30.44 4.13 -9.96
CA LEU A 169 -31.74 4.77 -10.13
C LEU A 169 -32.75 4.12 -9.19
N GLY A 170 -33.40 4.93 -8.35
CA GLY A 170 -34.49 4.50 -7.50
C GLY A 170 -35.73 4.14 -8.31
N ALA A 171 -36.72 3.51 -7.65
CA ALA A 171 -38.03 3.27 -8.26
C ALA A 171 -38.72 4.59 -8.69
N ASP A 172 -38.39 5.69 -8.01
CA ASP A 172 -38.82 7.07 -8.32
C ASP A 172 -37.93 7.76 -9.38
N ARG A 173 -37.01 7.01 -10.01
CA ARG A 173 -35.99 7.51 -10.96
C ARG A 173 -35.08 8.60 -10.38
N LYS A 174 -34.98 8.72 -9.05
CA LYS A 174 -33.98 9.60 -8.44
C LYS A 174 -32.66 8.86 -8.25
N PRO A 175 -31.52 9.53 -8.47
CA PRO A 175 -30.22 8.92 -8.24
C PRO A 175 -29.98 8.73 -6.74
N TYR A 176 -29.63 7.51 -6.33
CA TYR A 176 -29.24 7.19 -4.95
C TYR A 176 -28.02 6.28 -4.94
N PHE A 177 -27.29 6.25 -3.82
CA PHE A 177 -26.21 5.30 -3.61
C PHE A 177 -26.76 4.07 -2.91
N LYS A 178 -26.69 2.91 -3.57
CA LYS A 178 -27.15 1.65 -3.01
C LYS A 178 -26.25 1.24 -1.84
N GLU A 179 -26.87 0.77 -0.76
CA GLU A 179 -26.13 0.24 0.38
C GLU A 179 -25.34 -1.01 0.00
N ARG A 180 -24.13 -1.12 0.56
CA ARG A 180 -23.28 -2.31 0.51
C ARG A 180 -23.64 -3.15 1.72
N LEU A 181 -24.61 -4.07 1.57
CA LEU A 181 -25.13 -4.87 2.69
C LEU A 181 -24.02 -5.57 3.49
N MET A 182 -22.97 -6.04 2.82
CA MET A 182 -21.83 -6.72 3.44
C MET A 182 -20.75 -5.80 4.00
N HIS A 183 -20.94 -4.48 4.00
CA HIS A 183 -19.95 -3.53 4.48
C HIS A 183 -20.57 -2.54 5.47
N VAL A 184 -19.77 -2.12 6.43
CA VAL A 184 -20.05 -0.99 7.33
C VAL A 184 -18.97 0.06 7.17
N THR A 185 -19.29 1.30 7.50
CA THR A 185 -18.34 2.39 7.49
C THR A 185 -17.89 2.68 8.93
N VAL A 186 -16.58 2.63 9.17
CA VAL A 186 -15.93 2.85 10.47
C VAL A 186 -15.10 4.12 10.42
N ALA A 187 -15.35 5.05 11.34
CA ALA A 187 -14.56 6.28 11.42
C ALA A 187 -13.10 5.98 11.78
N VAL A 188 -12.16 6.61 11.09
CA VAL A 188 -10.71 6.40 11.31
C VAL A 188 -10.27 6.86 12.72
N ALA A 189 -11.09 7.68 13.40
CA ALA A 189 -10.91 8.02 14.81
C ALA A 189 -11.09 6.82 15.77
N LYS A 190 -11.79 5.75 15.34
CA LYS A 190 -11.95 4.51 16.11
C LYS A 190 -10.75 3.56 15.98
N PHE A 191 -9.81 3.86 15.09
CA PHE A 191 -8.61 3.05 14.91
C PHE A 191 -7.50 3.50 15.87
N THR A 192 -6.83 2.54 16.48
CA THR A 192 -5.59 2.75 17.24
C THR A 192 -4.47 3.15 16.29
N LYS A 193 -3.69 4.17 16.66
CA LYS A 193 -2.54 4.60 15.85
C LYS A 193 -1.37 3.63 16.06
N ALA A 194 -0.77 3.19 14.97
CA ALA A 194 0.46 2.41 14.95
C ALA A 194 1.41 3.04 13.93
N THR A 195 2.20 4.02 14.38
CA THR A 195 3.05 4.81 13.47
C THR A 195 4.22 4.02 12.89
N THR A 196 4.55 2.86 13.45
CA THR A 196 5.63 1.98 13.00
C THR A 196 5.11 0.55 12.81
N MET A 197 5.80 -0.23 11.98
CA MET A 197 5.49 -1.66 11.81
C MET A 197 5.62 -2.44 13.13
N PHE A 198 6.59 -2.09 13.99
CA PHE A 198 6.73 -2.72 15.30
C PHE A 198 5.51 -2.46 16.19
N GLY A 199 5.02 -1.22 16.26
CA GLY A 199 3.80 -0.91 16.99
C GLY A 199 2.57 -1.62 16.41
N LEU A 200 2.55 -1.87 15.10
CA LEU A 200 1.50 -2.69 14.49
C LEU A 200 1.62 -4.16 14.88
N LEU A 201 2.83 -4.73 14.91
CA LEU A 201 3.07 -6.10 15.38
C LEU A 201 2.58 -6.30 16.82
N GLU A 202 2.83 -5.34 17.72
CA GLU A 202 2.31 -5.41 19.09
C GLU A 202 0.77 -5.43 19.12
N ASN A 203 0.10 -4.69 18.23
CA ASN A 203 -1.36 -4.74 18.11
C ASN A 203 -1.86 -6.06 17.51
N LEU A 204 -1.09 -6.68 16.62
CA LEU A 204 -1.47 -7.93 15.96
C LEU A 204 -1.22 -9.16 16.84
N PHE A 205 -0.08 -9.23 17.53
CA PHE A 205 0.42 -10.46 18.16
C PHE A 205 0.86 -10.30 19.62
N ASP A 206 0.54 -9.16 20.25
CA ASP A 206 1.08 -8.77 21.55
C ASP A 206 2.63 -8.64 21.51
N LYS A 207 3.27 -8.41 22.65
CA LYS A 207 4.74 -8.28 22.70
C LYS A 207 5.42 -9.59 22.36
N PRO A 208 6.60 -9.56 21.71
CA PRO A 208 7.35 -10.77 21.47
C PRO A 208 7.69 -11.42 22.83
N PRO A 209 7.70 -12.76 22.92
CA PRO A 209 8.13 -13.43 24.13
C PRO A 209 9.54 -12.98 24.49
N THR A 210 9.77 -12.65 25.75
CA THR A 210 11.13 -12.33 26.22
C THR A 210 11.99 -13.57 26.08
N VAL A 211 12.88 -13.57 25.09
CA VAL A 211 13.87 -14.63 24.93
C VAL A 211 14.71 -14.62 26.21
N THR A 212 14.53 -15.65 27.03
CA THR A 212 15.25 -15.86 28.29
C THR A 212 16.46 -16.74 28.01
#